data_AF-A0A9E3AMY6-F1
#
_entry.id   AF-A0A9E3AMY6-F1
#
_cell.length_a   1.000
_cell.length_b   1.000
_cell.length_c   1.000
_cell.angle_alpha   90.00
_cell.angle_beta   90.00
_cell.angle_gamma   90.00
#
_symmetry.space_group_name_H-M   'P 1'
#
loop_
_entity.id
_entity.type
_entity.pdbx_description
1 polymer ?
#
loop_
_entity_poly.entity_id
_entity_poly.type
_entity_poly.pdbx_seq_one_letter_code
_entity_poly.pdbx_strand_id
1 'polypeptide(L)' 'MQGYAALGAATGRTAVAVVSTPDGKTQAVKLGDELAGWRLVGMTLQALTFEHNGTRTQLVIGAPAAVAAAPPAASDATSQ' A
#
# COMPACT_ATOMS: atom_id res chain seq x y z
N MET A 1 -3.57 -5.17 -3.97
CA MET A 1 -2.64 -4.77 -2.87
C MET A 1 -3.04 -5.26 -1.48
N GLN A 2 -3.99 -6.19 -1.33
CA GLN A 2 -4.32 -6.69 0.02
C GLN A 2 -3.14 -7.43 0.64
N GLY A 3 -2.87 -7.18 1.93
CA GLY A 3 -1.77 -7.83 2.66
C GLY A 3 -0.39 -7.23 2.42
N TYR A 4 -0.27 -6.18 1.60
CA TYR A 4 0.98 -5.41 1.46
C TYR A 4 0.97 -4.21 2.42
N ALA A 5 2.13 -3.91 3.02
CA ALA A 5 2.34 -2.70 3.82
C ALA A 5 3.57 -1.95 3.34
N ALA A 6 3.54 -0.61 3.43
CA ALA A 6 4.72 0.21 3.20
C ALA A 6 5.47 0.39 4.53
N LEU A 7 6.72 -0.09 4.58
CA LEU A 7 7.56 0.00 5.78
C LEU A 7 8.35 1.32 5.84
N GLY A 8 8.69 1.88 4.67
CA GLY A 8 9.46 3.11 4.59
C GLY A 8 9.72 3.54 3.16
N ALA A 9 10.05 4.83 2.99
CA ALA A 9 10.55 5.36 1.73
C ALA A 9 11.71 6.32 1.97
N ALA A 10 12.69 6.26 1.08
CA ALA A 10 13.79 7.21 1.00
C ALA A 10 13.64 7.98 -0.32
N THR A 11 13.44 9.30 -0.21
CA THR A 11 13.40 10.21 -1.37
C THR A 11 14.70 11.00 -1.41
N GLY A 12 15.53 10.73 -2.41
CA GLY A 12 16.83 11.38 -2.61
C GLY A 12 17.26 11.29 -4.07
N ARG A 13 18.57 11.19 -4.35
CA ARG A 13 19.08 11.01 -5.73
C ARG A 13 18.51 9.76 -6.42
N THR A 14 18.26 8.72 -5.64
CA THR A 14 17.51 7.54 -6.04
C THR A 14 16.37 7.36 -5.06
N ALA A 15 15.15 7.46 -5.55
CA ALA A 15 13.97 7.27 -4.74
C ALA A 15 13.69 5.76 -4.64
N VAL A 16 13.58 5.22 -3.41
CA VAL A 16 13.29 3.80 -3.16
C VAL A 16 12.33 3.66 -1.98
N ALA A 17 11.43 2.69 -2.04
CA ALA A 17 10.57 2.30 -0.95
C ALA A 17 10.73 0.83 -0.58
N VAL A 18 10.39 0.50 0.65
CA VAL A 18 10.42 -0.84 1.20
C VAL A 18 8.99 -1.25 1.51
N VAL A 19 8.55 -2.38 0.94
CA VAL A 19 7.22 -2.95 1.12
C VAL A 19 7.32 -4.34 1.73
N SER A 20 6.44 -4.64 2.69
CA SER A 20 6.23 -6.01 3.15
C SER A 20 5.21 -6.71 2.27
N THR A 21 5.47 -7.97 1.95
CA THR A 21 4.58 -8.82 1.15
C THR A 21 3.68 -9.68 2.06
N PRO A 22 2.58 -10.24 1.53
CA PRO A 22 1.69 -11.10 2.31
C PRO A 22 2.34 -12.36 2.87
N ASP A 23 3.43 -12.85 2.25
CA ASP A 23 4.23 -13.98 2.73
C ASP A 23 5.29 -13.57 3.79
N GLY A 24 5.22 -12.33 4.29
CA GLY A 24 6.11 -11.82 5.34
C GLY A 24 7.51 -11.43 4.86
N LYS A 25 7.76 -11.46 3.55
CA LYS A 25 9.02 -10.99 2.98
C LYS A 25 9.01 -9.48 2.81
N THR A 26 10.19 -8.94 2.54
CA THR A 26 10.38 -7.52 2.29
C THR A 26 11.02 -7.30 0.94
N GLN A 27 10.53 -6.33 0.19
CA GLN A 27 11.02 -5.99 -1.14
C GLN A 27 11.27 -4.49 -1.26
N ALA A 28 12.34 -4.14 -1.95
CA ALA A 28 12.62 -2.76 -2.34
C ALA A 28 12.01 -2.49 -3.71
N VAL A 29 11.29 -1.38 -3.85
CA VAL A 29 10.60 -0.97 -5.08
C VAL A 29 10.92 0.48 -5.40
N LYS A 30 11.02 0.80 -6.68
CA LYS A 30 11.28 2.14 -7.21
C LYS A 30 10.12 2.59 -8.10
N LEU A 31 10.06 3.89 -8.38
CA LEU A 31 9.09 4.43 -9.31
C LEU A 31 9.19 3.71 -10.66
N GLY A 32 8.06 3.23 -11.16
CA GLY A 32 7.94 2.46 -12.38
C GLY A 32 7.98 0.94 -12.19
N ASP A 33 8.47 0.44 -11.06
CA ASP A 33 8.50 -1.00 -10.77
C ASP A 33 7.09 -1.55 -10.59
N GLU A 34 6.94 -2.84 -10.91
CA GLU A 34 5.68 -3.57 -10.76
C GLU A 34 5.76 -4.56 -9.61
N LEU A 35 4.68 -4.62 -8.82
CA LEU A 35 4.50 -5.52 -7.70
C LEU A 35 3.15 -6.21 -7.82
N ALA A 36 3.15 -7.51 -8.13
CA ALA A 36 1.95 -8.33 -8.28
C ALA A 36 0.89 -7.68 -9.20
N GLY A 37 1.32 -7.15 -10.36
CA GLY A 37 0.47 -6.46 -11.33
C GLY A 37 0.22 -4.97 -11.02
N TRP A 38 0.66 -4.47 -9.87
CA TRP A 38 0.50 -3.05 -9.50
C TRP A 38 1.77 -2.27 -9.75
N ARG A 39 1.71 -1.25 -10.59
CA ARG A 39 2.85 -0.39 -10.91
C ARG A 39 2.97 0.76 -9.91
N LEU A 40 4.16 1.00 -9.37
CA LEU A 40 4.43 2.15 -8.52
C LEU A 40 4.52 3.42 -9.37
N VAL A 41 3.50 4.28 -9.28
CA VAL A 41 3.39 5.51 -10.09
C VAL A 41 3.65 6.79 -9.29
N GLY A 42 3.62 6.71 -7.96
CA GLY A 42 3.89 7.84 -7.07
C GLY A 42 4.56 7.40 -5.78
N MET A 43 5.48 8.22 -5.28
CA MET A 43 6.19 7.94 -4.04
C MET A 43 6.50 9.22 -3.28
N THR A 44 6.15 9.23 -2.00
CA THR A 44 6.41 10.32 -1.07
C THR A 44 6.97 9.74 0.23
N LEU A 45 7.42 10.61 1.15
CA LEU A 45 7.85 10.19 2.48
C LEU A 45 6.70 9.66 3.36
N GLN A 46 5.45 9.85 2.95
CA GLN A 46 4.26 9.47 3.73
C GLN A 46 3.54 8.26 3.13
N ALA A 47 3.66 8.06 1.81
CA ALA A 47 2.89 7.05 1.12
C ALA A 47 3.44 6.69 -0.27
N LEU A 48 3.05 5.49 -0.72
CA LEU A 48 3.31 4.93 -2.04
C LEU A 48 1.99 4.83 -2.82
N THR A 49 1.98 5.26 -4.07
CA THR A 49 0.80 5.21 -4.95
C THR A 49 1.02 4.18 -6.05
N PHE A 50 0.20 3.15 -6.04
CA PHE A 50 0.21 2.07 -7.01
C PHE A 50 -0.98 2.16 -7.95
N GLU A 51 -0.77 1.77 -9.21
CA GLU A 51 -1.81 1.72 -10.24
C GLU A 51 -1.88 0.34 -10.89
N HIS A 52 -3.10 -0.15 -11.14
CA HIS A 52 -3.35 -1.36 -11.91
C HIS A 52 -4.64 -1.17 -12.72
N ASN A 53 -4.55 -1.26 -14.05
CA ASN A 53 -5.67 -1.09 -14.98
C ASN A 53 -6.52 0.18 -14.70
N GLY A 54 -5.87 1.32 -14.47
CA GLY A 54 -6.53 2.59 -14.17
C GLY A 54 -7.08 2.74 -12.74
N THR A 55 -7.02 1.68 -11.93
CA THR A 55 -7.35 1.76 -10.49
C THR A 55 -6.12 2.15 -9.70
N ARG A 56 -6.24 3.14 -8.81
CA ARG A 56 -5.16 3.57 -7.92
C ARG A 56 -5.40 3.14 -6.49
N THR A 57 -4.32 2.80 -5.79
CA THR A 57 -4.31 2.47 -4.37
C THR A 57 -3.10 3.10 -3.72
N GLN A 58 -3.26 3.53 -2.47
CA GLN A 58 -2.20 4.12 -1.69
C GLN A 58 -1.83 3.21 -0.51
N LEU A 59 -0.55 2.96 -0.32
CA LEU A 59 -0.01 2.38 0.90
C LEU A 59 0.59 3.50 1.74
N VAL A 60 0.03 3.74 2.92
CA VAL A 60 0.57 4.70 3.89
C VAL A 60 1.74 4.06 4.61
N ILE A 61 2.85 4.78 4.71
CA ILE A 61 4.06 4.30 5.36
C ILE A 61 3.83 4.19 6.87
N GLY A 62 4.13 3.02 7.44
CA GLY A 62 3.93 2.74 8.86
C GLY A 62 2.49 2.35 9.24
N ALA A 63 1.55 2.35 8.28
CA ALA A 63 0.24 1.76 8.50
C ALA A 63 0.33 0.22 8.38
N PRO A 64 -0.47 -0.54 9.16
CA PRO A 64 -0.57 -1.98 8.97
C PRO A 64 -1.05 -2.28 7.55
N ALA A 65 -0.66 -3.44 7.01
CA ALA A 65 -1.06 -3.86 5.68
C ALA A 65 -2.56 -3.66 5.50
N ALA A 66 -2.95 -3.01 4.41
CA ALA A 66 -4.36 -2.79 4.12
C ALA A 66 -5.01 -4.15 3.85
N VAL A 67 -5.53 -4.77 4.91
CA VAL A 67 -6.57 -5.78 4.82
C VAL A 67 -7.73 -5.03 4.18
N ALA A 68 -8.23 -5.47 3.02
CA ALA A 68 -9.35 -4.79 2.40
C ALA A 68 -10.39 -4.56 3.48
N ALA A 69 -10.74 -3.29 3.68
CA ALA A 69 -11.72 -2.90 4.68
C ALA A 69 -12.92 -3.83 4.49
N ALA A 70 -13.15 -4.71 5.46
CA ALA A 70 -14.48 -5.24 5.63
C ALA A 70 -15.39 -4.00 5.68
N PRO A 71 -16.51 -3.97 4.94
CA PRO A 71 -17.44 -2.86 5.03
C PRO A 71 -17.71 -2.57 6.51
N PRO A 72 -17.85 -1.30 6.93
CA PRO A 72 -18.14 -1.00 8.32
C PRO A 72 -19.31 -1.88 8.72
N ALA A 73 -19.12 -2.74 9.71
CA ALA A 73 -20.20 -3.55 10.26
C ALA A 73 -21.31 -2.55 10.55
N ALA A 74 -22.41 -2.68 9.79
CA ALA A 74 -23.51 -1.75 9.83
C ALA A 74 -23.90 -1.56 11.29
N SER A 75 -24.06 -0.31 11.67
CA SER A 75 -24.58 0.08 12.97
C SER A 75 -25.91 -0.63 13.20
N ASP A 76 -25.91 -1.74 13.93
CA ASP A 76 -27.13 -2.26 14.54
C ASP A 76 -27.36 -1.50 15.85
N ALA A 77 -27.69 -0.21 15.67
CA ALA A 77 -28.43 0.54 16.66
C ALA A 77 -29.91 0.23 16.43
N THR A 78 -30.32 -1.00 16.74
CA THR A 78 -31.74 -1.34 16.92
C THR A 78 -32.06 -1.17 18.40
N SER A 79 -32.90 -0.17 18.67
CA SER A 79 -33.60 0.01 19.92
C SER A 79 -34.27 -1.29 20.38
N GLN A 80 -34.18 -1.58 21.68
CA GLN A 80 -35.32 -1.83 22.59
C GLN A 80 -34.83 -1.79 24.04
#